data_AF-A0A2V8UTQ5-F1
#
_entry.id   AF-A0A2V8UTQ5-F1
#
_cell.length_a   1.000
_cell.length_b   1.000
_cell.length_c   1.000
_cell.angle_alpha   90.00
_cell.angle_beta   90.00
_cell.angle_gamma   90.00
#
_symmetry.space_group_name_H-M   'P 1'
#
loop_
_entity.id
_entity.type
_entity.pdbx_description
1 polymer ?
#
loop_
_entity_poly.entity_id
_entity_poly.type
_entity_poly.pdbx_seq_one_letter_code
_entity_poly.pdbx_strand_id
1 'polypeptide(L)'
;MKRFSDRLVESIRKVGNPCVVDLDPRIDLMPAFVKTGRGRPTKKIVRSVIRDFHELVLDAVADLVPAVKPQLAFFEQYGSAGIEAFEDTVLAARQRGLLVIADGKRNDITSTAEAYAEAFLGESEVLGEKQKAFDADAMTVTP
;
A
#
# COMPACT_ATOMS: atom_id res chain seq x y z
N MET A 1 -15.31 -14.80 -9.54
CA MET A 1 -14.55 -13.61 -9.08
C MET A 1 -13.88 -12.98 -10.29
N LYS A 2 -13.92 -11.65 -10.46
CA LYS A 2 -13.21 -10.97 -11.57
C LYS A 2 -11.69 -11.04 -11.33
N ARG A 3 -10.90 -11.22 -12.38
CA ARG A 3 -9.42 -11.20 -12.26
C ARG A 3 -8.94 -9.77 -11.98
N PHE A 4 -7.71 -9.62 -11.51
CA PHE A 4 -7.10 -8.29 -11.32
C PHE A 4 -7.15 -7.44 -12.61
N SER A 5 -6.80 -8.04 -13.76
CA SER A 5 -6.83 -7.37 -15.07
C SER A 5 -8.22 -6.81 -15.42
N ASP A 6 -9.27 -7.59 -15.15
CA ASP A 6 -10.65 -7.19 -15.45
C ASP A 6 -11.06 -6.00 -14.56
N ARG A 7 -10.77 -6.09 -13.26
CA ARG A 7 -11.03 -5.01 -12.29
C ARG A 7 -10.28 -3.73 -12.65
N LEU A 8 -9.02 -3.84 -13.10
CA LEU A 8 -8.22 -2.69 -13.51
C LEU A 8 -8.78 -2.02 -14.76
N VAL A 9 -9.12 -2.79 -15.80
CA VAL A 9 -9.73 -2.26 -17.02
C VAL A 9 -11.07 -1.57 -16.73
N GLU A 10 -11.89 -2.15 -15.86
CA GLU A 10 -13.15 -1.53 -15.43
C GLU A 10 -12.93 -0.23 -14.68
N SER A 11 -11.96 -0.19 -13.76
CA SER A 11 -11.63 1.02 -13.00
C SER A 11 -11.09 2.12 -13.91
N ILE A 12 -10.21 1.79 -14.85
CA ILE A 12 -9.68 2.73 -15.87
C ILE A 12 -10.83 3.34 -16.67
N ARG A 13 -11.78 2.52 -17.14
CA ARG A 13 -12.96 3.00 -17.89
C ARG A 13 -13.86 3.88 -17.03
N LYS A 14 -14.02 3.55 -15.75
CA LYS A 14 -14.84 4.31 -14.79
C LYS A 14 -14.30 5.73 -14.58
N VAL A 15 -13.00 5.88 -14.35
CA VAL A 15 -12.38 7.20 -14.09
C VAL A 15 -11.87 7.90 -15.36
N GLY A 16 -11.83 7.21 -16.50
CA GLY A 16 -11.35 7.76 -17.77
C GLY A 16 -9.84 8.03 -17.80
N ASN A 17 -9.06 7.40 -16.91
CA ASN A 17 -7.66 7.69 -16.67
C ASN A 17 -6.87 6.40 -16.37
N PRO A 18 -5.77 6.11 -17.08
CA PRO A 18 -4.93 4.94 -16.80
C PRO A 18 -3.79 5.21 -15.80
N CYS A 19 -3.61 6.45 -15.32
CA CYS A 19 -2.50 6.79 -14.43
C CYS A 19 -2.58 6.06 -13.09
N VAL A 20 -1.44 5.58 -12.58
CA VAL A 20 -1.32 5.00 -11.24
C VAL A 20 -0.53 5.97 -10.36
N VAL A 21 -1.00 6.23 -9.16
CA VAL A 21 -0.31 7.14 -8.22
C VAL A 21 0.64 6.34 -7.33
N ASP A 22 1.92 6.74 -7.33
CA ASP A 22 2.93 6.15 -6.46
C ASP A 22 2.83 6.75 -5.04
N LEU A 23 2.90 5.87 -4.03
CA LEU A 23 2.85 6.25 -2.62
C LEU A 23 4.18 5.88 -1.95
N ASP A 24 5.13 6.81 -2.08
CA ASP A 24 6.50 6.68 -1.61
C ASP A 24 6.71 7.62 -0.41
N PRO A 25 6.57 7.15 0.84
CA PRO A 25 6.71 8.03 2.00
C PRO A 25 8.16 8.47 2.17
N ARG A 26 8.48 9.65 1.65
CA ARG A 26 9.74 10.36 1.89
C ARG A 26 9.47 11.52 2.84
N ILE A 27 9.53 11.27 4.15
CA ILE A 27 9.12 12.23 5.18
C ILE A 27 9.87 13.56 5.04
N ASP A 28 11.13 13.55 4.64
CA ASP A 28 11.92 14.74 4.37
C ASP A 28 11.30 15.65 3.28
N LEU A 29 10.73 15.05 2.23
CA LEU A 29 10.09 15.74 1.11
C LEU A 29 8.62 16.08 1.33
N MET A 30 7.98 15.53 2.37
CA MET A 30 6.57 15.83 2.66
C MET A 30 6.36 17.32 2.98
N PRO A 31 5.17 17.88 2.68
CA PRO A 31 4.85 19.26 3.01
C PRO A 31 5.04 19.58 4.50
N ALA A 32 5.46 20.81 4.81
CA ALA A 32 5.74 21.23 6.18
C ALA A 32 4.54 21.02 7.11
N PHE A 33 3.32 21.27 6.66
CA PHE A 33 2.12 21.16 7.48
C PHE A 33 1.85 19.75 8.02
N VAL A 34 2.36 18.69 7.36
CA VAL A 34 2.24 17.30 7.85
C VAL A 34 3.19 17.06 9.03
N LYS A 35 4.33 17.78 9.05
CA LYS A 35 5.45 17.59 9.96
C LYS A 35 5.41 18.56 11.14
N THR A 36 4.90 19.77 10.93
CA THR A 36 4.84 20.83 11.94
C THR A 36 3.95 20.41 13.11
N GLY A 37 4.39 20.69 14.34
CA GLY A 37 3.65 20.35 15.55
C GLY A 37 3.72 18.87 15.95
N ARG A 38 4.45 18.02 15.21
CA ARG A 38 4.71 16.63 15.60
C ARG A 38 5.74 16.59 16.72
N GLY A 39 5.58 15.64 17.66
CA GLY A 39 6.51 15.41 18.75
C GLY A 39 7.80 14.71 18.31
N ARG A 40 8.58 14.19 19.29
CA ARG A 40 9.78 13.38 19.01
C ARG A 40 9.45 12.20 18.08
N PRO A 41 10.38 11.78 17.19
CA PRO A 41 10.15 10.73 16.19
C PRO A 41 10.08 9.33 16.82
N THR A 42 9.01 9.08 17.57
CA THR A 42 8.65 7.74 18.06
C THR A 42 7.98 6.94 16.96
N LYS A 43 7.90 5.61 17.09
CA LYS A 43 7.17 4.73 16.16
C LYS A 43 5.75 5.25 15.86
N LYS A 44 5.03 5.67 16.89
CA LYS A 44 3.68 6.25 16.77
C LYS A 44 3.65 7.52 15.91
N ILE A 45 4.63 8.41 16.10
CA ILE A 45 4.72 9.64 15.31
C ILE A 45 5.05 9.32 13.85
N VAL A 46 6.03 8.45 13.59
CA VAL A 46 6.40 8.04 12.23
C VAL A 46 5.21 7.44 11.48
N ARG A 47 4.51 6.47 12.09
CA ARG A 47 3.28 5.89 11.52
C ARG A 47 2.24 6.96 11.23
N SER A 48 1.96 7.85 12.19
CA SER A 48 0.94 8.90 12.02
C SER A 48 1.28 9.91 10.92
N VAL A 49 2.56 10.27 10.75
CA VAL A 49 2.99 11.21 9.71
C VAL A 49 2.75 10.62 8.33
N ILE A 50 3.14 9.36 8.12
CA ILE A 50 2.94 8.66 6.84
C ILE A 50 1.45 8.49 6.56
N ARG A 51 0.70 7.95 7.52
CA ARG A 51 -0.73 7.71 7.39
C ARG A 51 -1.48 9.00 7.07
N ASP A 52 -1.31 10.05 7.89
CA ASP A 52 -2.07 11.29 7.71
C ASP A 52 -1.75 11.96 6.36
N PHE A 53 -0.52 11.86 5.87
CA PHE A 53 -0.19 12.34 4.52
C PHE A 53 -0.84 11.49 3.41
N HIS A 54 -0.79 10.16 3.53
CA HIS A 54 -1.38 9.28 2.55
C HIS A 54 -2.90 9.39 2.51
N GLU A 55 -3.59 9.58 3.64
CA GLU A 55 -5.03 9.87 3.67
C GLU A 55 -5.37 11.10 2.82
N LEU A 56 -4.60 12.19 2.95
CA LEU A 56 -4.79 13.40 2.15
C LEU A 56 -4.54 13.16 0.65
N VAL A 57 -3.50 12.40 0.31
CA VAL A 57 -3.22 12.04 -1.10
C VAL A 57 -4.34 11.18 -1.65
N LEU A 58 -4.80 10.17 -0.90
CA LEU A 58 -5.85 9.25 -1.30
C LEU A 58 -7.18 9.98 -1.49
N ASP A 59 -7.57 10.88 -0.57
CA ASP A 59 -8.76 11.73 -0.73
C ASP A 59 -8.70 12.58 -1.99
N ALA A 60 -7.53 13.09 -2.35
CA ALA A 60 -7.36 13.92 -3.52
C ALA A 60 -7.41 13.14 -4.85
N VAL A 61 -7.07 11.84 -4.84
CA VAL A 61 -6.92 11.05 -6.08
C VAL A 61 -7.96 9.96 -6.28
N ALA A 62 -8.74 9.59 -5.25
CA ALA A 62 -9.65 8.43 -5.28
C ALA A 62 -10.62 8.41 -6.47
N ASP A 63 -11.16 9.56 -6.84
CA ASP A 63 -12.10 9.67 -7.98
C ASP A 63 -11.42 9.90 -9.33
N LEU A 64 -10.08 10.02 -9.36
CA LEU A 64 -9.30 10.43 -10.52
C LEU A 64 -8.45 9.30 -11.11
N VAL A 65 -8.09 8.29 -10.32
CA VAL A 65 -7.19 7.21 -10.73
C VAL A 65 -7.77 5.84 -10.39
N PRO A 66 -7.45 4.79 -11.17
CA PRO A 66 -7.96 3.44 -10.93
C PRO A 66 -7.21 2.72 -9.81
N ALA A 67 -5.97 3.13 -9.53
CA ALA A 67 -5.08 2.39 -8.66
C ALA A 67 -4.00 3.28 -8.03
N VAL A 68 -3.44 2.78 -6.93
CA VAL A 68 -2.24 3.32 -6.27
C VAL A 68 -1.18 2.25 -6.15
N LYS A 69 0.08 2.67 -6.07
CA LYS A 69 1.25 1.79 -6.00
C LYS A 69 2.17 2.19 -4.84
N PRO A 70 1.91 1.72 -3.60
CA PRO A 70 2.84 1.91 -2.48
C PRO A 70 4.16 1.15 -2.70
N GLN A 71 5.28 1.85 -2.56
CA GLN A 71 6.64 1.30 -2.71
C GLN A 71 7.21 0.86 -1.37
N LEU A 72 7.33 -0.46 -1.17
CA LEU A 72 7.68 -1.08 0.11
C LEU A 72 8.98 -0.57 0.71
N ALA A 73 10.00 -0.31 -0.10
CA ALA A 73 11.30 0.17 0.38
C ALA A 73 11.21 1.50 1.15
N PHE A 74 10.25 2.37 0.79
CA PHE A 74 10.04 3.64 1.49
C PHE A 74 9.27 3.47 2.80
N PHE A 75 8.54 2.38 2.99
CA PHE A 75 7.95 2.03 4.29
C PHE A 75 8.95 1.29 5.17
N GLU A 76 9.66 0.29 4.62
CA GLU A 76 10.60 -0.58 5.33
C GLU A 76 11.71 0.18 6.07
N GLN A 77 12.21 1.29 5.49
CA GLN A 77 13.24 2.11 6.11
C GLN A 77 12.82 2.71 7.46
N TYR A 78 11.52 2.73 7.76
CA TYR A 78 10.96 3.20 9.04
C TYR A 78 10.66 2.06 10.02
N GLY A 79 11.11 0.83 9.71
CA GLY A 79 10.91 -0.36 10.55
C GLY A 79 9.43 -0.73 10.71
N SER A 80 9.08 -1.32 11.86
CA SER A 80 7.71 -1.80 12.11
C SER A 80 6.64 -0.70 11.96
N ALA A 81 6.97 0.54 12.34
CA ALA A 81 6.05 1.67 12.20
C ALA A 81 5.75 2.01 10.73
N GLY A 82 6.72 1.79 9.84
CA GLY A 82 6.52 1.94 8.41
C GLY A 82 5.66 0.84 7.82
N ILE A 83 5.85 -0.41 8.25
CA ILE A 83 5.00 -1.53 7.83
C ILE A 83 3.56 -1.35 8.33
N GLU A 84 3.36 -0.93 9.58
CA GLU A 84 2.04 -0.57 10.09
C GLU A 84 1.40 0.59 9.28
N ALA A 85 2.20 1.55 8.82
CA ALA A 85 1.71 2.63 7.96
C ALA A 85 1.40 2.15 6.52
N PHE A 86 2.10 1.12 6.03
CA PHE A 86 1.78 0.45 4.79
C PHE A 86 0.41 -0.23 4.90
N GLU A 87 0.16 -0.99 5.97
CA GLU A 87 -1.15 -1.59 6.27
C GLU A 87 -2.26 -0.54 6.29
N ASP A 88 -2.05 0.58 7.02
CA ASP A 88 -2.99 1.71 7.04
C ASP A 88 -3.27 2.25 5.62
N THR A 89 -2.22 2.40 4.80
CA THR A 89 -2.31 2.92 3.43
C THR A 89 -3.12 1.97 2.52
N VAL A 90 -2.86 0.67 2.60
CA VAL A 90 -3.58 -0.33 1.79
C VAL A 90 -5.06 -0.34 2.17
N LEU A 91 -5.38 -0.37 3.46
CA LEU A 91 -6.76 -0.31 3.95
C LEU A 91 -7.48 0.95 3.48
N ALA A 92 -6.87 2.12 3.66
CA ALA A 92 -7.43 3.41 3.29
C ALA A 92 -7.69 3.54 1.77
N ALA A 93 -6.80 3.01 0.94
CA ALA A 93 -6.96 3.01 -0.51
C ALA A 93 -8.13 2.09 -0.94
N ARG A 94 -8.20 0.89 -0.37
CA ARG A 94 -9.27 -0.08 -0.68
C ARG A 94 -10.64 0.43 -0.26
N GLN A 95 -10.75 1.09 0.90
CA GLN A 95 -12.00 1.72 1.35
C GLN A 95 -12.51 2.80 0.39
N ARG A 96 -11.60 3.44 -0.36
CA ARG A 96 -11.91 4.42 -1.42
C ARG A 96 -12.14 3.79 -2.80
N GLY A 97 -12.14 2.46 -2.88
CA GLY A 97 -12.37 1.73 -4.14
C GLY A 97 -11.19 1.76 -5.11
N LEU A 98 -10.00 2.17 -4.65
CA LEU A 98 -8.78 2.10 -5.44
C LEU A 98 -8.20 0.67 -5.41
N LEU A 99 -7.69 0.21 -6.55
CA LEU A 99 -6.87 -0.99 -6.58
C LEU A 99 -5.48 -0.70 -6.01
N VAL A 100 -4.91 -1.64 -5.28
CA VAL A 100 -3.59 -1.47 -4.64
C VAL A 100 -2.56 -2.42 -5.26
N ILE A 101 -1.48 -1.85 -5.78
CA ILE A 101 -0.34 -2.58 -6.33
C ILE A 101 0.83 -2.44 -5.36
N ALA A 102 1.16 -3.50 -4.62
CA ALA A 102 2.32 -3.51 -3.75
C ALA A 102 3.62 -3.55 -4.58
N ASP A 103 4.38 -2.47 -4.61
CA ASP A 103 5.64 -2.44 -5.34
C ASP A 103 6.79 -2.92 -4.44
N GLY A 104 6.87 -4.25 -4.28
CA GLY A 104 7.85 -4.92 -3.41
C GLY A 104 9.01 -5.61 -4.14
N LYS A 105 8.90 -5.78 -5.47
CA LYS A 105 9.93 -6.39 -6.34
C LYS A 105 10.43 -7.74 -5.81
N ARG A 106 9.57 -8.51 -5.13
CA ARG A 106 9.97 -9.74 -4.45
C ARG A 106 10.43 -10.79 -5.46
N ASN A 107 11.46 -11.53 -5.08
CA ASN A 107 11.98 -12.67 -5.80
C ASN A 107 12.66 -13.61 -4.80
N ASP A 108 12.40 -14.90 -4.93
CA ASP A 108 13.00 -15.94 -4.08
C ASP A 108 12.66 -17.33 -4.64
N ILE A 109 13.16 -18.38 -3.99
CA ILE A 109 12.79 -19.77 -4.30
C ILE A 109 11.29 -20.02 -4.01
N THR A 110 10.72 -21.07 -4.61
CA THR A 110 9.27 -21.36 -4.59
C THR A 110 8.63 -21.21 -3.22
N SER A 111 9.14 -21.87 -2.17
CA SER A 111 8.52 -21.84 -0.84
C SER A 111 8.55 -20.44 -0.20
N THR A 112 9.60 -19.66 -0.45
CA THR A 112 9.69 -18.29 0.06
C THR A 112 8.82 -17.34 -0.78
N ALA A 113 8.72 -17.57 -2.09
CA ALA A 113 7.82 -16.84 -2.97
C ALA A 113 6.34 -17.07 -2.61
N GLU A 114 5.98 -18.29 -2.20
CA GLU A 114 4.66 -18.62 -1.64
C GLU A 114 4.36 -17.81 -0.38
N ALA A 115 5.33 -17.70 0.55
CA ALA A 115 5.16 -16.86 1.74
C ALA A 115 4.95 -15.37 1.40
N TYR A 116 5.63 -14.83 0.38
CA TYR A 116 5.33 -13.48 -0.11
C TYR A 116 3.93 -13.39 -0.72
N ALA A 117 3.49 -14.39 -1.49
CA ALA A 117 2.16 -14.40 -2.08
C ALA A 117 1.06 -14.45 -1.00
N GLU A 118 1.22 -15.25 0.04
CA GLU A 118 0.29 -15.28 1.19
C GLU A 118 0.22 -13.94 1.90
N ALA A 119 1.37 -13.32 2.20
CA ALA A 119 1.41 -12.05 2.91
C ALA A 119 0.72 -10.90 2.15
N PHE A 120 0.98 -10.79 0.83
CA PHE A 120 0.52 -9.65 0.04
C PHE A 120 -0.82 -9.87 -0.67
N LEU A 121 -1.09 -11.08 -1.15
CA LEU A 121 -2.20 -11.37 -2.07
C LEU A 121 -3.17 -12.42 -1.53
N GLY A 122 -2.82 -13.11 -0.45
CA GLY A 122 -3.53 -14.27 0.07
C GLY A 122 -3.85 -14.17 1.55
N GLU A 123 -3.89 -15.34 2.18
CA GLU A 123 -4.18 -15.53 3.59
C GLU A 123 -3.10 -16.44 4.18
N SER A 124 -2.62 -16.10 5.37
CA SER A 124 -1.78 -16.99 6.17
C SER A 124 -2.65 -17.70 7.21
N GLU A 125 -2.34 -18.97 7.48
CA GLU A 125 -3.00 -19.73 8.55
C GLU A 125 -2.24 -19.52 9.87
N VAL A 126 -2.94 -18.98 10.87
CA VAL A 126 -2.40 -18.75 12.22
C VAL A 126 -3.32 -19.44 13.21
N LEU A 127 -2.82 -20.49 13.85
CA LEU A 127 -3.55 -21.26 14.86
C LEU A 127 -4.92 -21.77 14.38
N GLY A 128 -5.02 -22.16 13.11
CA GLY A 128 -6.24 -22.66 12.48
C GLY A 128 -7.18 -21.58 11.92
N GLU A 129 -6.81 -20.31 12.04
CA GLU A 129 -7.57 -19.20 11.47
C GLU A 129 -6.84 -18.62 10.25
N LYS A 130 -7.58 -18.41 9.15
CA LYS A 130 -7.06 -17.73 7.97
C LYS A 130 -7.19 -16.23 8.15
N GLN A 131 -6.09 -15.52 7.94
CA GLN A 131 -6.03 -14.08 8.06
C GLN A 131 -5.29 -13.45 6.89
N LYS A 132 -5.82 -12.33 6.41
CA LYS A 132 -5.14 -11.50 5.42
C LYS A 132 -4.21 -10.54 6.15
N ALA A 133 -2.94 -10.50 5.74
CA ALA A 133 -1.98 -9.54 6.29
C ALA A 133 -2.15 -8.18 5.60
N PHE A 134 -1.79 -8.08 4.31
CA PHE A 134 -1.82 -6.79 3.60
C PHE A 134 -3.01 -6.62 2.65
N ASP A 135 -3.55 -7.70 2.07
CA ASP A 135 -4.71 -7.67 1.15
C ASP A 135 -4.54 -6.72 -0.06
N ALA A 136 -3.35 -6.67 -0.66
CA ALA A 136 -3.12 -5.96 -1.92
C ALA A 136 -3.77 -6.69 -3.11
N ASP A 137 -3.99 -5.98 -4.22
CA ASP A 137 -4.63 -6.55 -5.41
C ASP A 137 -3.63 -7.12 -6.42
N ALA A 138 -2.38 -6.65 -6.38
CA ALA A 138 -1.26 -7.12 -7.18
C ALA A 138 0.07 -6.79 -6.49
N MET A 139 1.16 -7.46 -6.88
CA MET A 139 2.51 -7.18 -6.39
C MET A 139 3.51 -7.19 -7.56
N THR A 140 4.50 -6.29 -7.52
CA THR A 140 5.64 -6.35 -8.45
C THR A 140 6.60 -7.46 -8.05
N VAL A 141 7.10 -8.21 -9.03
CA VAL A 141 8.07 -9.30 -8.86
C VAL A 141 9.29 -9.03 -9.71
N THR A 142 10.45 -9.52 -9.26
CA THR A 142 11.66 -9.55 -10.08
C THR A 142 11.84 -10.99 -10.56
N PRO A 143 11.86 -11.27 -11.88
CA PRO A 143 12.11 -12.62 -12.38
C PRO A 143 13.53 -13.13 -12.09
#